data_AF-A0A2M9MA54-F1
#
_entry.id   AF-A0A2M9MA54-F1
#
_cell.length_a   1.000
_cell.length_b   1.000
_cell.length_c   1.000
_cell.angle_alpha   90.00
_cell.angle_beta   90.00
_cell.angle_gamma   90.00
#
_symmetry.space_group_name_H-M   'P 1'
#
loop_
_entity.id
_entity.type
_entity.pdbx_description
1 polymer ?
#
loop_
_entity_poly.entity_id
_entity_poly.type
_entity_poly.pdbx_seq_one_letter_code
_entity_poly.pdbx_strand_id
1 'polypeptide(L)'
;MEQPNLPRANQAASPAQFATWLRQQLERRGYDLRPRGGGQSRFVQDSGIGAGSVSRMLRGQGSTETRVLGLLADALDIPLPEVLVAAGVLTREELDGVRKAGTTPRPAPLTPEAAADELGITDPQSRRLFVSMTETLRQQRAENGGKEHAAEN
;
A
#
# COMPACT_ATOMS: atom_id res chain seq x y z
N MET A 1 -4.80 14.46 -39.20
CA MET A 1 -4.04 14.57 -37.94
C MET A 1 -4.52 13.44 -37.05
N GLU A 2 -3.89 12.28 -37.16
CA GLU A 2 -4.21 11.10 -36.36
C GLU A 2 -3.62 11.27 -34.96
N GLN A 3 -4.46 11.21 -33.93
CA GLN A 3 -4.02 11.15 -32.55
C GLN A 3 -3.37 9.78 -32.32
N PRO A 4 -2.15 9.69 -31.76
CA PRO A 4 -1.54 8.40 -31.49
C PRO A 4 -2.36 7.65 -30.44
N ASN A 5 -2.87 6.48 -30.84
CA ASN A 5 -3.58 5.53 -30.01
C ASN A 5 -2.60 4.96 -28.96
N LEU A 6 -2.52 5.59 -27.79
CA LEU A 6 -1.85 5.02 -26.62
C LEU A 6 -2.59 3.73 -26.23
N PRO A 7 -1.88 2.64 -25.90
CA PRO A 7 -2.52 1.40 -25.46
C PRO A 7 -3.42 1.69 -24.26
N ARG A 8 -4.68 1.23 -24.28
CA ARG A 8 -5.64 1.32 -23.17
C ARG A 8 -5.29 0.37 -22.01
N ALA A 9 -4.05 0.43 -21.54
CA ALA A 9 -3.61 -0.22 -20.32
C ALA A 9 -3.42 0.88 -19.28
N ASN A 10 -3.90 0.66 -18.05
CA ASN A 10 -3.64 1.50 -16.88
C ASN A 10 -4.48 2.79 -16.69
N GLN A 11 -5.81 2.71 -16.78
CA GLN A 11 -6.67 3.80 -16.26
C GLN A 11 -7.22 3.43 -14.89
N ALA A 12 -6.97 4.28 -13.90
CA ALA A 12 -7.58 4.21 -12.59
C ALA A 12 -9.12 4.26 -12.67
N ALA A 13 -9.80 3.64 -11.71
CA ALA A 13 -11.26 3.66 -11.65
C ALA A 13 -11.79 5.09 -11.48
N SER A 14 -12.80 5.44 -12.25
CA SER A 14 -13.53 6.71 -12.11
C SER A 14 -14.43 6.70 -10.86
N PRO A 15 -14.81 7.88 -10.34
CA PRO A 15 -15.77 7.99 -9.24
C PRO A 15 -17.10 7.26 -9.50
N ALA A 16 -17.58 7.23 -10.75
CA ALA A 16 -18.81 6.52 -11.11
C ALA A 16 -18.65 4.99 -11.06
N GLN A 17 -17.48 4.48 -11.46
CA GLN A 17 -17.14 3.05 -11.32
C GLN A 17 -17.03 2.67 -9.85
N PHE A 18 -16.35 3.49 -9.04
CA PHE A 18 -16.28 3.29 -7.59
C PHE A 18 -17.66 3.29 -6.94
N ALA A 19 -18.53 4.24 -7.30
CA ALA A 19 -19.90 4.31 -6.81
C ALA A 19 -20.72 3.08 -7.15
N THR A 20 -20.50 2.49 -8.34
CA THR A 20 -21.16 1.27 -8.79
C THR A 20 -20.66 0.07 -7.98
N TRP A 21 -19.35 -0.05 -7.83
CA TRP A 21 -18.72 -1.08 -7.00
C TRP A 21 -19.20 -1.02 -5.55
N LEU A 22 -19.24 0.19 -4.96
CA LEU A 22 -19.66 0.37 -3.57
C LEU A 22 -21.12 -0.05 -3.35
N ARG A 23 -22.04 0.30 -4.27
CA ARG A 23 -23.42 -0.17 -4.19
C ARG A 23 -23.50 -1.70 -4.16
N GLN A 24 -22.77 -2.37 -5.04
CA GLN A 24 -22.74 -3.83 -5.08
C GLN A 24 -22.19 -4.43 -3.78
N GLN A 25 -21.15 -3.83 -3.20
CA GLN A 25 -20.59 -4.29 -1.92
C GLN A 25 -21.60 -4.15 -0.77
N LEU A 26 -22.34 -3.05 -0.74
CA LEU A 26 -23.37 -2.79 0.27
C LEU A 26 -24.58 -3.73 0.08
N GLU A 27 -25.07 -3.90 -1.13
CA GLU A 27 -26.19 -4.80 -1.42
C GLU A 27 -25.86 -6.27 -1.09
N ARG A 28 -24.64 -6.73 -1.39
CA ARG A 28 -24.15 -8.07 -1.00
C ARG A 28 -24.12 -8.29 0.51
N ARG A 29 -23.98 -7.22 1.29
CA ARG A 29 -24.02 -7.22 2.75
C ARG A 29 -25.42 -6.90 3.30
N GLY A 30 -26.43 -6.92 2.44
CA GLY A 30 -27.84 -6.79 2.82
C GLY A 30 -28.27 -5.36 3.13
N TYR A 31 -27.52 -4.33 2.72
CA TYR A 31 -27.97 -2.94 2.82
C TYR A 31 -28.91 -2.63 1.65
N ASP A 32 -30.18 -2.36 1.94
CA ASP A 32 -31.17 -2.01 0.92
C ASP A 32 -31.06 -0.54 0.51
N LEU A 33 -30.49 -0.30 -0.68
CA LEU A 33 -30.26 1.04 -1.22
C LEU A 33 -31.42 1.58 -2.07
N ARG A 34 -32.54 0.86 -2.17
CA ARG A 34 -33.75 1.35 -2.88
C ARG A 34 -34.35 2.56 -2.16
N PRO A 35 -35.19 3.37 -2.84
CA PRO A 35 -35.93 4.44 -2.18
C PRO A 35 -36.68 3.91 -0.94
N ARG A 36 -36.44 4.51 0.22
CA ARG A 36 -36.98 4.09 1.55
C ARG A 36 -36.47 2.75 2.10
N GLY A 37 -35.44 2.14 1.50
CA GLY A 37 -34.85 0.88 1.99
C GLY A 37 -34.00 1.00 3.26
N GLY A 38 -33.61 2.22 3.64
CA GLY A 38 -32.88 2.50 4.90
C GLY A 38 -31.43 1.99 4.95
N GLY A 39 -30.96 1.24 3.94
CA GLY A 39 -29.63 0.64 3.93
C GLY A 39 -28.50 1.65 3.99
N GLN A 40 -28.64 2.81 3.35
CA GLN A 40 -27.63 3.87 3.45
C GLN A 40 -27.53 4.42 4.89
N SER A 41 -28.66 4.66 5.55
CA SER A 41 -28.68 5.15 6.93
C SER A 41 -28.10 4.11 7.89
N ARG A 42 -28.42 2.82 7.70
CA ARG A 42 -27.84 1.73 8.47
C ARG A 42 -26.31 1.69 8.29
N PHE A 43 -25.83 1.72 7.05
CA PHE A 43 -24.38 1.72 6.77
C PHE A 43 -23.65 2.92 7.38
N VAL A 44 -24.26 4.11 7.39
CA VAL A 44 -23.68 5.29 8.06
C VAL A 44 -23.46 5.04 9.55
N GLN A 45 -24.42 4.38 10.22
CA GLN A 45 -24.29 4.03 11.64
C GLN A 45 -23.21 2.95 11.84
N ASP A 46 -23.20 1.94 10.98
CA ASP A 46 -22.31 0.78 11.11
C ASP A 46 -20.85 1.13 10.80
N SER A 47 -20.60 2.07 9.88
CA SER A 47 -19.26 2.41 9.39
C SER A 47 -18.58 3.57 10.11
N GLY A 48 -19.33 4.37 10.88
CA GLY A 48 -18.82 5.63 11.44
C GLY A 48 -18.48 6.71 10.40
N ILE A 49 -18.80 6.48 9.11
CA ILE A 49 -18.56 7.45 8.02
C ILE A 49 -19.74 8.42 7.96
N GLY A 50 -19.44 9.73 7.94
CA GLY A 50 -20.47 10.77 7.86
C GLY A 50 -21.39 10.62 6.64
N ALA A 51 -22.70 10.83 6.84
CA ALA A 51 -23.75 10.64 5.84
C ALA A 51 -23.49 11.40 4.52
N GLY A 52 -22.92 12.61 4.59
CA GLY A 52 -22.55 13.39 3.41
C GLY A 52 -21.46 12.72 2.57
N SER A 53 -20.45 12.13 3.21
CA SER A 53 -19.37 11.41 2.53
C SER A 53 -19.90 10.14 1.87
N VAL A 54 -20.70 9.33 2.60
CA VAL A 54 -21.36 8.15 2.02
C VAL A 54 -22.23 8.54 0.82
N SER A 55 -23.02 9.60 0.95
CA SER A 55 -23.90 10.06 -0.13
C SER A 55 -23.11 10.52 -1.36
N ARG A 56 -21.97 11.20 -1.20
CA ARG A 56 -21.12 11.63 -2.32
C ARG A 56 -20.47 10.44 -3.01
N MET A 57 -19.92 9.50 -2.24
CA MET A 57 -19.35 8.26 -2.79
C MET A 57 -20.39 7.47 -3.59
N LEU A 58 -21.59 7.28 -3.05
CA LEU A 58 -22.67 6.61 -3.77
C LEU A 58 -23.11 7.37 -5.01
N ARG A 59 -23.06 8.70 -5.04
CA ARG A 59 -23.37 9.47 -6.26
C ARG A 59 -22.20 9.54 -7.26
N GLY A 60 -21.02 9.00 -6.93
CA GLY A 60 -19.83 9.12 -7.75
C GLY A 60 -19.34 10.57 -7.85
N GLN A 61 -19.48 11.35 -6.79
CA GLN A 61 -19.13 12.76 -6.76
C GLN A 61 -17.85 13.01 -5.96
N GLY A 62 -16.85 13.61 -6.63
CA GLY A 62 -15.59 14.03 -6.03
C GLY A 62 -14.59 12.90 -5.80
N SER A 63 -13.37 13.27 -5.41
CA SER A 63 -12.37 12.34 -4.92
C SER A 63 -12.67 11.96 -3.47
N THR A 64 -12.48 10.69 -3.13
CA THR A 64 -12.66 10.21 -1.75
C THR A 64 -11.32 10.23 -1.03
N GLU A 65 -11.28 10.85 0.15
CA GLU A 65 -10.07 10.92 0.97
C GLU A 65 -9.62 9.52 1.42
N THR A 66 -8.31 9.26 1.42
CA THR A 66 -7.72 7.98 1.79
C THR A 66 -8.12 7.53 3.20
N ARG A 67 -8.29 8.46 4.14
CA ARG A 67 -8.79 8.14 5.50
C ARG A 67 -10.19 7.51 5.47
N VAL A 68 -11.08 8.04 4.63
CA VAL A 68 -12.44 7.52 4.47
C VAL A 68 -12.41 6.16 3.78
N LEU A 69 -11.49 5.95 2.83
CA LEU A 69 -11.27 4.64 2.21
C LEU A 69 -10.76 3.59 3.21
N GLY A 70 -9.96 4.00 4.20
CA GLY A 70 -9.58 3.17 5.36
C GLY A 70 -10.78 2.71 6.18
N LEU A 71 -11.61 3.67 6.62
CA LEU A 71 -12.85 3.35 7.36
C LEU A 71 -13.80 2.46 6.54
N LEU A 72 -13.85 2.67 5.23
CA LEU A 72 -14.65 1.86 4.33
C LEU A 72 -14.14 0.43 4.22
N ALA A 73 -12.82 0.25 4.17
CA ALA A 73 -12.17 -1.06 4.16
C ALA A 73 -12.53 -1.84 5.43
N ASP A 74 -12.41 -1.20 6.59
CA ASP A 74 -12.75 -1.80 7.88
C ASP A 74 -14.25 -2.14 7.97
N ALA A 75 -15.13 -1.20 7.62
CA ALA A 75 -16.58 -1.39 7.69
C ALA A 75 -17.11 -2.47 6.72
N LEU A 76 -16.41 -2.71 5.61
CA LEU A 76 -16.77 -3.75 4.65
C LEU A 76 -16.04 -5.07 4.86
N ASP A 77 -15.05 -5.12 5.77
CA ASP A 77 -14.12 -6.24 5.90
C ASP A 77 -13.47 -6.61 4.55
N ILE A 78 -12.93 -5.58 3.87
CA ILE A 78 -12.22 -5.72 2.59
C ILE A 78 -10.79 -5.20 2.79
N PRO A 79 -9.75 -5.89 2.30
CA PRO A 79 -8.40 -5.37 2.37
C PRO A 79 -8.29 -3.97 1.75
N LEU A 80 -7.74 -3.01 2.49
CA LEU A 80 -7.57 -1.63 2.04
C LEU A 80 -7.00 -1.51 0.61
N PRO A 81 -5.97 -2.28 0.20
CA PRO A 81 -5.45 -2.20 -1.16
C PRO A 81 -6.49 -2.46 -2.25
N GLU A 82 -7.44 -3.36 -2.01
CA GLU A 82 -8.52 -3.65 -2.97
C GLU A 82 -9.54 -2.50 -3.02
N VAL A 83 -9.80 -1.84 -1.88
CA VAL A 83 -10.63 -0.61 -1.83
C VAL A 83 -9.95 0.54 -2.56
N LEU A 84 -8.63 0.71 -2.41
CA LEU A 84 -7.85 1.73 -3.10
C LEU A 84 -7.87 1.52 -4.62
N VAL A 85 -7.81 0.26 -5.08
CA VAL A 85 -7.97 -0.07 -6.50
C VAL A 85 -9.37 0.25 -6.99
N ALA A 86 -10.41 -0.14 -6.24
CA ALA A 86 -11.79 0.16 -6.58
C ALA A 86 -12.09 1.66 -6.65
N ALA A 87 -11.44 2.46 -5.79
CA ALA A 87 -11.55 3.92 -5.74
C ALA A 87 -10.70 4.64 -6.80
N GLY A 88 -9.83 3.92 -7.53
CA GLY A 88 -8.93 4.49 -8.51
C GLY A 88 -7.76 5.27 -7.90
N VAL A 89 -7.45 5.05 -6.63
CA VAL A 89 -6.26 5.62 -5.99
C VAL A 89 -5.01 4.82 -6.36
N LEU A 90 -5.16 3.52 -6.56
CA LEU A 90 -4.12 2.62 -7.07
C LEU A 90 -4.63 1.92 -8.33
N THR A 91 -3.73 1.64 -9.26
CA THR A 91 -4.02 0.68 -10.33
C THR A 91 -3.68 -0.74 -9.89
N ARG A 92 -4.19 -1.74 -10.62
CA ARG A 92 -3.92 -3.14 -10.27
C ARG A 92 -2.44 -3.47 -10.49
N GLU A 93 -1.85 -2.92 -11.54
CA GLU A 93 -0.44 -3.07 -11.86
C GLU A 93 0.46 -2.49 -10.77
N GLU A 94 0.11 -1.31 -10.23
CA GLU A 94 0.84 -0.69 -9.12
C GLU A 94 0.81 -1.56 -7.86
N LEU A 95 -0.37 -2.06 -7.49
CA LEU A 95 -0.54 -2.97 -6.36
C LEU A 95 0.28 -4.26 -6.53
N ASP A 96 0.25 -4.85 -7.72
CA ASP A 96 1.03 -6.05 -8.02
C ASP A 96 2.53 -5.77 -8.04
N GLY A 97 2.96 -4.58 -8.46
CA GLY A 97 4.34 -4.12 -8.37
C GLY A 97 4.84 -4.05 -6.93
N VAL A 98 4.06 -3.45 -6.02
CA VAL A 98 4.39 -3.39 -4.58
C VAL A 98 4.45 -4.79 -3.97
N ARG A 99 3.50 -5.67 -4.28
CA ARG A 99 3.49 -7.06 -3.80
C ARG A 99 4.72 -7.84 -4.28
N LYS A 100 5.14 -7.64 -5.54
CA LYS A 100 6.35 -8.26 -6.11
C LYS A 100 7.62 -7.71 -5.48
N ALA A 101 7.70 -6.40 -5.21
CA ALA A 101 8.84 -5.79 -4.50
C ALA A 101 8.95 -6.28 -3.04
N GLY A 102 7.83 -6.62 -2.40
CA GLY A 102 7.85 -7.31 -1.09
C GLY A 102 8.25 -8.78 -1.16
N THR A 103 8.20 -9.39 -2.35
CA THR A 103 8.51 -10.80 -2.61
C THR A 103 9.87 -11.01 -3.26
N THR A 104 10.53 -9.96 -3.77
CA THR A 104 11.95 -10.04 -4.10
C THR A 104 12.66 -10.44 -2.80
N PRO A 105 13.40 -11.57 -2.78
CA PRO A 105 14.29 -11.85 -1.67
C PRO A 105 15.08 -10.58 -1.46
N ARG A 106 15.09 -10.04 -0.23
CA ARG A 106 16.09 -9.04 0.14
C ARG A 106 17.40 -9.62 -0.42
N PRO A 107 18.08 -8.95 -1.37
CA PRO A 107 19.32 -9.48 -1.90
C PRO A 107 20.14 -9.88 -0.69
N ALA A 108 20.63 -11.13 -0.70
CA ALA A 108 21.31 -11.71 0.46
C ALA A 108 22.19 -10.62 1.07
N PRO A 109 22.08 -10.35 2.39
CA PRO A 109 22.68 -9.17 2.99
C PRO A 109 24.12 -9.04 2.49
N LEU A 110 24.42 -7.90 1.85
CA LEU A 110 25.72 -7.67 1.21
C LEU A 110 26.82 -7.97 2.23
N THR A 111 27.59 -9.04 1.97
CA THR A 111 28.67 -9.42 2.87
C THR A 111 29.87 -8.50 2.64
N PRO A 112 30.70 -8.25 3.66
CA PRO A 112 31.94 -7.49 3.47
C PRO A 112 32.83 -8.08 2.37
N GLU A 113 32.83 -9.39 2.17
CA GLU A 113 33.55 -10.07 1.10
C GLU A 113 32.99 -9.71 -0.28
N ALA A 114 31.66 -9.78 -0.44
CA ALA A 114 31.00 -9.43 -1.70
C ALA A 114 31.18 -7.94 -2.04
N ALA A 115 31.13 -7.07 -1.03
CA ALA A 115 31.42 -5.65 -1.20
C ALA A 115 32.88 -5.41 -1.61
N ALA A 116 33.84 -6.15 -1.03
CA ALA A 116 35.24 -6.04 -1.42
C ALA A 116 35.46 -6.48 -2.89
N ASP A 117 34.73 -7.48 -3.36
CA ASP A 117 34.74 -7.91 -4.76
C ASP A 117 34.18 -6.81 -5.70
N GLU A 118 33.04 -6.22 -5.35
CA GLU A 118 32.41 -5.15 -6.14
C GLU A 118 33.24 -3.86 -6.18
N LEU A 119 33.94 -3.55 -5.10
CA LEU A 119 34.85 -2.42 -5.00
C LEU A 119 36.22 -2.66 -5.69
N GLY A 120 36.45 -3.86 -6.23
CA GLY A 120 37.70 -4.19 -6.89
C GLY A 120 38.90 -4.34 -5.95
N ILE A 121 38.66 -4.66 -4.67
CA ILE A 121 39.72 -4.88 -3.67
C ILE A 121 40.30 -6.29 -3.84
N THR A 122 41.29 -6.42 -4.72
CA THR A 122 41.88 -7.71 -5.12
C THR A 122 43.11 -8.10 -4.29
N ASP A 123 43.83 -7.13 -3.70
CA ASP A 123 44.98 -7.41 -2.85
C ASP A 123 44.57 -8.14 -1.55
N PRO A 124 45.17 -9.31 -1.22
CA PRO A 124 44.77 -10.10 -0.06
C PRO A 124 44.92 -9.39 1.30
N GLN A 125 45.87 -8.47 1.44
CA GLN A 125 46.04 -7.71 2.69
C GLN A 125 44.95 -6.65 2.84
N SER A 126 44.73 -5.88 1.78
CA SER A 126 43.72 -4.83 1.68
C SER A 126 42.31 -5.41 1.87
N ARG A 127 42.04 -6.58 1.30
CA ARG A 127 40.77 -7.29 1.48
C ARG A 127 40.53 -7.70 2.94
N ARG A 128 41.55 -8.24 3.63
CA ARG A 128 41.44 -8.62 5.05
C ARG A 128 41.18 -7.41 5.95
N LEU A 129 41.87 -6.29 5.69
CA LEU A 129 41.66 -5.04 6.42
C LEU A 129 40.24 -4.51 6.23
N PHE A 130 39.74 -4.49 4.99
CA PHE A 130 38.39 -4.05 4.66
C PHE A 130 37.31 -4.88 5.37
N VAL A 131 37.41 -6.21 5.27
CA VAL A 131 36.46 -7.12 5.92
C VAL A 131 36.47 -6.93 7.44
N SER A 132 37.65 -6.90 8.06
CA SER A 132 37.78 -6.76 9.51
C SER A 132 37.21 -5.43 10.04
N MET A 133 37.45 -4.33 9.33
CA MET A 133 36.96 -3.01 9.75
C MET A 133 35.44 -2.90 9.59
N THR A 134 34.91 -3.43 8.49
CA THR A 134 33.47 -3.45 8.21
C THR A 134 32.72 -4.30 9.24
N GLU A 135 33.25 -5.47 9.59
CA GLU A 135 32.69 -6.34 10.63
C GLU A 135 32.70 -5.67 12.02
N THR A 136 33.80 -5.00 12.37
CA THR A 136 33.92 -4.26 13.63
C THR A 136 32.86 -3.14 13.72
N LEU A 137 32.69 -2.35 12.67
CA LEU A 137 31.67 -1.30 12.61
C LEU A 137 30.25 -1.87 12.70
N ARG A 138 30.00 -3.03 12.07
CA ARG A 138 28.71 -3.72 12.12
C ARG A 138 28.38 -4.20 13.54
N GLN A 139 29.36 -4.77 14.25
CA GLN A 139 29.22 -5.21 15.63
C GLN A 139 28.96 -4.03 16.58
N GLN A 140 29.72 -2.93 16.45
CA GLN A 140 29.51 -1.72 17.24
C GLN A 140 28.12 -1.12 17.04
N ARG A 141 27.59 -1.12 15.81
CA ARG A 141 26.22 -0.65 15.55
C ARG A 141 25.17 -1.54 16.21
N ALA A 142 25.35 -2.86 16.19
CA ALA A 142 24.44 -3.78 16.86
C ALA A 142 24.46 -3.57 18.39
N GLU A 143 25.63 -3.36 18.97
CA GLU A 143 25.81 -3.08 20.40
C GLU A 143 25.25 -1.71 20.82
N ASN A 144 25.37 -0.68 19.97
CA ASN A 144 24.85 0.65 20.26
C ASN A 144 23.35 0.78 20.01
N GLY A 145 22.82 0.15 18.94
CA GLY A 145 21.38 0.10 18.67
C GLY A 145 20.60 -0.71 19.71
N GLY A 146 21.24 -1.66 20.38
CA GLY A 146 20.67 -2.36 21.54
C GLY A 146 20.59 -1.50 22.82
N LYS A 147 21.42 -0.47 22.94
CA LYS A 147 21.42 0.45 24.10
C LYS A 147 20.37 1.56 23.98
N GLU A 148 20.04 2.00 22.77
CA GLU A 148 18.96 3.00 22.56
C GLU A 148 17.57 2.46 22.92
N HIS A 149 17.33 1.16 22.78
CA HIS A 149 16.04 0.54 23.16
C HIS A 149 15.92 0.15 24.64
N ALA A 150 17.01 0.18 25.41
CA ALA A 150 17.01 -0.22 26.82
C ALA A 150 16.80 0.95 27.80
N ALA A 151 16.80 2.20 27.31
CA ALA A 151 16.69 3.40 28.15
C ALA A 151 15.28 3.99 28.24
N GLU A 152 14.26 3.32 27.69
CA GLU A 152 12.86 3.74 27.76
C GLU A 152 12.04 2.66 28.48
N ASN A 153 12.10 2.67 29.82
CA ASN A 153 11.13 2.02 30.71
C ASN A 153 11.22 2.60 32.12
#